data_AF-A0A6A3BS05-F1
#
_entry.id   AF-A0A6A3BS05-F1
#
_cell.length_a   1.000
_cell.length_b   1.000
_cell.length_c   1.000
_cell.angle_alpha   90.00
_cell.angle_beta   90.00
_cell.angle_gamma   90.00
#
_symmetry.space_group_name_H-M   'P 1'
#
loop_
_entity.id
_entity.type
_entity.pdbx_description
1 polymer ?
#
loop_
_entity_poly.entity_id
_entity_poly.type
_entity_poly.pdbx_seq_one_letter_code
_entity_poly.pdbx_strand_id
1 'polypeptide(L)'
;MGSHAKSWLVEDENAREMLERVLTARPFLLLPPLHRVPLRVGNTVELVGPSSSSKTHILIQAAITCILPEQWNGVIYGGLGQSAMFIDLDCRFDVLRFSELLNRRITEAGSSCKVDCNKMDSEAQFARMKHYNEELFALCMKRFLYIRCYDSSEFLATLKTLHYRLQKDRDTHGLNVHLLLIDSIGAFHWLDRGSSSFSLKGDNRKSWNIQNVSEAVVQEIRRLLSLHPMLVMATKAVVLGNKYSTNELTRNYGKWPAVDNPYSRNVTSSDQQLPYREYMPVVWQSFVTHRILVQATDDDSVNDGYPNGSVYLLEWLMPPVSSLDKFTVTDIGLFILS
;
A
#
# COMPACT_ATOMS: atom_id res chain seq x y z
N MET A 1 -29.70 18.81 43.90
CA MET A 1 -29.75 17.99 42.67
C MET A 1 -28.62 18.33 41.66
N GLY A 2 -27.40 18.66 42.11
CA GLY A 2 -26.34 19.15 41.20
C GLY A 2 -24.99 18.43 41.25
N SER A 3 -24.85 17.32 41.99
CA SER A 3 -23.54 16.70 42.27
C SER A 3 -23.20 15.45 41.45
N HIS A 4 -24.16 14.83 40.74
CA HIS A 4 -23.93 13.57 40.00
C HIS A 4 -23.51 13.76 38.53
N ALA A 5 -23.62 14.97 37.96
CA ALA A 5 -23.20 15.21 36.58
C ALA A 5 -21.67 15.35 36.45
N LYS A 6 -20.97 15.81 37.50
CA LYS A 6 -19.51 15.98 37.49
C LYS A 6 -18.75 14.65 37.59
N SER A 7 -19.35 13.61 38.16
CA SER A 7 -18.73 12.28 38.21
C SER A 7 -18.79 11.51 36.89
N TRP A 8 -19.53 12.00 35.89
CA TRP A 8 -19.51 11.50 34.51
C TRP A 8 -18.44 12.17 33.64
N LEU A 9 -17.90 13.30 34.09
CA LEU A 9 -16.77 14.00 33.48
C LEU A 9 -15.48 13.55 34.18
N VAL A 10 -15.25 12.23 34.24
CA VAL A 10 -13.92 11.73 34.59
C VAL A 10 -13.03 12.05 33.40
N GLU A 11 -11.99 12.84 33.63
CA GLU A 11 -10.93 13.03 32.63
C GLU A 11 -10.16 11.70 32.54
N ASP A 12 -10.55 10.83 31.61
CA ASP A 12 -9.95 9.50 31.44
C ASP A 12 -8.48 9.58 31.00
N GLU A 13 -8.11 10.61 30.23
CA GLU A 13 -6.75 10.84 29.72
C GLU A 13 -6.63 12.31 29.25
N ASN A 14 -5.50 12.97 29.52
CA ASN A 14 -5.27 14.30 28.95
C ASN A 14 -4.72 14.21 27.50
N ALA A 15 -4.80 15.29 26.73
CA ALA A 15 -4.38 15.28 25.33
C ALA A 15 -2.90 14.90 25.12
N ARG A 16 -2.04 15.20 26.11
CA ARG A 16 -0.62 14.86 26.06
C ARG A 16 -0.39 13.37 26.28
N GLU A 17 -1.01 12.78 27.30
CA GLU A 17 -0.99 11.34 27.59
C GLU A 17 -1.52 10.55 26.39
N MET A 18 -2.63 11.00 25.80
CA MET A 18 -3.18 10.41 24.58
C MET A 18 -2.16 10.44 23.44
N LEU A 19 -1.49 11.58 23.24
CA LEU A 19 -0.49 11.73 22.17
C LEU A 19 0.74 10.85 22.42
N GLU A 20 1.28 10.83 23.64
CA GLU A 20 2.42 10.01 24.03
C GLU A 20 2.09 8.51 23.85
N ARG A 21 0.91 8.07 24.29
CA ARG A 21 0.43 6.70 24.09
C ARG A 21 0.25 6.35 22.62
N VAL A 22 -0.28 7.27 21.81
CA VAL A 22 -0.47 7.03 20.36
C VAL A 22 0.86 6.96 19.62
N LEU A 23 1.82 7.85 19.93
CA LEU A 23 3.14 7.86 19.30
C LEU A 23 3.97 6.64 19.67
N THR A 24 3.85 6.15 20.92
CA THR A 24 4.53 4.94 21.38
C THR A 24 3.89 3.66 20.82
N ALA A 25 2.56 3.58 20.82
CA ALA A 25 1.85 2.40 20.31
C ALA A 25 1.87 2.31 18.78
N ARG A 26 2.05 3.43 18.07
CA ARG A 26 1.98 3.53 16.60
C ARG A 26 3.10 4.44 16.08
N PRO A 27 4.36 3.97 16.11
CA PRO A 27 5.49 4.76 15.63
C PRO A 27 5.36 5.04 14.13
N PHE A 28 6.01 6.12 13.69
CA PHE A 28 6.06 6.46 12.28
C PHE A 28 6.93 5.47 11.50
N LEU A 29 6.45 5.10 10.32
CA LEU A 29 7.10 4.20 9.39
C LEU A 29 7.79 5.03 8.32
N LEU A 30 9.11 5.09 8.38
CA LEU A 30 9.92 5.74 7.36
C LEU A 30 10.14 4.75 6.22
N LEU A 31 9.34 4.88 5.17
CA LEU A 31 9.38 4.02 3.99
C LEU A 31 9.84 4.83 2.78
N PRO A 32 11.13 4.86 2.42
CA PRO A 32 11.57 5.44 1.15
C PRO A 32 10.85 4.76 -0.04
N PRO A 33 10.37 5.52 -1.05
CA PRO A 33 10.46 6.98 -1.23
C PRO A 33 9.41 7.81 -0.48
N LEU A 34 8.46 7.19 0.22
CA LEU A 34 7.29 7.81 0.87
C LEU A 34 7.57 8.48 2.23
N HIS A 35 8.81 8.87 2.49
CA HIS A 35 9.28 9.35 3.79
C HIS A 35 8.91 10.82 4.10
N ARG A 36 8.37 11.57 3.13
CA ARG A 36 7.99 13.00 3.33
C ARG A 36 6.81 13.21 4.24
N VAL A 37 5.86 12.28 4.24
CA VAL A 37 4.67 12.34 5.11
C VAL A 37 4.77 11.20 6.11
N PRO A 38 4.60 11.46 7.41
CA PRO A 38 4.75 10.44 8.43
C PRO A 38 3.59 9.42 8.33
N LEU A 39 3.90 8.23 7.82
CA LEU A 39 2.97 7.10 7.74
C LEU A 39 2.98 6.32 9.05
N ARG A 40 1.85 5.73 9.43
CA ARG A 40 1.71 4.88 10.63
C ARG A 40 0.63 3.82 10.44
N VAL A 41 0.60 2.84 11.35
CA VAL A 41 -0.48 1.86 11.37
C VAL A 41 -1.84 2.56 11.57
N GLY A 42 -2.83 2.08 10.82
CA GLY A 42 -4.15 2.70 10.68
C GLY A 42 -4.27 3.68 9.51
N ASN A 43 -3.16 4.06 8.84
CA ASN A 43 -3.25 4.75 7.57
C ASN A 43 -3.57 3.78 6.43
N THR A 44 -4.31 4.30 5.45
CA THR A 44 -4.56 3.68 4.15
C THR A 44 -3.94 4.56 3.08
N VAL A 45 -2.91 4.06 2.40
CA VAL A 45 -2.16 4.72 1.33
C VAL A 45 -2.59 4.15 -0.01
N GLU A 46 -3.00 5.02 -0.93
CA GLU A 46 -3.35 4.66 -2.30
C GLU A 46 -2.26 5.18 -3.25
N LEU A 47 -1.52 4.25 -3.87
CA LEU A 47 -0.56 4.54 -4.94
C LEU A 47 -1.32 4.52 -6.27
N VAL A 48 -1.46 5.68 -6.90
CA VAL A 48 -2.21 5.85 -8.14
C VAL A 48 -1.26 6.16 -9.28
N GLY A 49 -1.44 5.54 -10.44
CA GLY A 49 -0.63 5.87 -11.62
C GLY A 49 -0.85 4.95 -12.80
N PRO A 50 -0.34 5.28 -13.99
CA PRO A 50 -0.40 4.40 -15.18
C PRO A 50 0.16 3.01 -14.89
N SER A 51 -0.26 1.97 -15.61
CA SER A 51 0.17 0.58 -15.32
C SER A 51 1.69 0.39 -15.29
N SER A 52 2.44 1.17 -16.07
CA SER A 52 3.92 1.15 -16.15
C SER A 52 4.65 1.99 -15.08
N SER A 53 3.96 2.58 -14.10
CA SER A 53 4.57 3.53 -13.16
C SER A 53 5.26 2.92 -11.94
N SER A 54 5.69 1.65 -11.99
CA SER A 54 6.48 1.00 -10.93
C SER A 54 5.87 0.98 -9.52
N LYS A 55 4.55 1.10 -9.38
CA LYS A 55 3.84 1.04 -8.09
C LYS A 55 4.12 -0.25 -7.31
N THR A 56 4.13 -1.40 -8.00
CA THR A 56 4.45 -2.70 -7.39
C THR A 56 5.87 -2.73 -6.83
N HIS A 57 6.84 -2.06 -7.46
CA HIS A 57 8.20 -1.95 -6.94
C HIS A 57 8.25 -1.15 -5.63
N ILE A 58 7.44 -0.09 -5.50
CA ILE A 58 7.29 0.64 -4.23
C ILE A 58 6.73 -0.28 -3.14
N LEU A 59 5.70 -1.10 -3.46
CA LEU A 59 5.17 -2.08 -2.51
C LEU A 59 6.22 -3.12 -2.10
N ILE A 60 7.02 -3.63 -3.06
CA ILE A 60 8.12 -4.57 -2.81
C ILE A 60 9.15 -3.95 -1.86
N GLN A 61 9.59 -2.71 -2.10
CA GLN A 61 10.55 -2.04 -1.21
C GLN A 61 9.98 -1.80 0.19
N ALA A 62 8.71 -1.43 0.30
CA ALA A 62 8.02 -1.28 1.58
C ALA A 62 7.97 -2.63 2.33
N ALA A 63 7.64 -3.72 1.63
CA ALA A 63 7.62 -5.06 2.22
C ALA A 63 9.02 -5.51 2.68
N ILE A 64 10.06 -5.31 1.86
CA ILE A 64 11.45 -5.63 2.22
C ILE A 64 11.89 -4.85 3.47
N THR A 65 11.57 -3.55 3.53
CA THR A 65 11.88 -2.71 4.71
C THR A 65 11.12 -3.20 5.94
N CYS A 66 9.89 -3.68 5.78
CA CYS A 66 9.09 -4.22 6.88
C CYS A 66 9.68 -5.52 7.45
N ILE A 67 10.06 -6.47 6.58
CA ILE A 67 10.50 -7.82 7.01
C ILE A 67 11.94 -7.90 7.51
N LEU A 68 12.83 -7.04 6.98
CA LEU A 68 14.20 -6.96 7.42
C LEU A 68 14.25 -6.47 8.87
N PRO A 69 15.13 -7.02 9.74
CA PRO A 69 15.31 -6.50 11.08
C PRO A 69 16.02 -5.15 11.08
N GLU A 70 15.97 -4.44 12.20
CA GLU A 70 16.77 -3.22 12.38
C GLU A 70 18.27 -3.56 12.42
N GLN A 71 18.63 -4.56 13.22
CA GLN A 71 19.98 -5.08 13.36
C GLN A 71 19.98 -6.61 13.39
N TRP A 72 21.01 -7.22 12.81
CA TRP A 72 21.24 -8.67 12.88
C TRP A 72 22.73 -8.96 12.94
N ASN A 73 23.17 -9.70 13.97
CA ASN A 73 24.57 -10.07 14.21
C ASN A 73 25.56 -8.91 14.09
N GLY A 74 25.20 -7.73 14.62
CA GLY A 74 26.05 -6.54 14.60
C GLY A 74 25.90 -5.64 13.36
N VAL A 75 25.27 -6.11 12.28
CA VAL A 75 25.02 -5.33 11.06
C VAL A 75 23.67 -4.62 11.15
N ILE A 76 23.62 -3.33 10.82
CA ILE A 76 22.39 -2.51 10.80
C ILE A 76 21.79 -2.57 9.39
N TYR A 77 20.57 -3.10 9.29
CA TYR A 77 19.80 -3.19 8.03
C TYR A 77 18.71 -2.12 7.93
N GLY A 78 18.32 -1.51 9.07
CA GLY A 78 17.35 -0.42 9.12
C GLY A 78 15.92 -0.83 8.72
N GLY A 79 15.57 -2.10 8.87
CA GLY A 79 14.19 -2.57 8.70
C GLY A 79 13.42 -2.63 10.03
N LEU A 80 12.17 -3.10 10.00
CA LEU A 80 11.26 -3.13 11.16
C LEU A 80 11.21 -4.49 11.89
N GLY A 81 11.64 -5.55 11.22
CA GLY A 81 11.59 -6.92 11.71
C GLY A 81 10.18 -7.49 11.88
N GLN A 82 9.20 -6.93 11.17
CA GLN A 82 7.77 -7.26 11.28
C GLN A 82 7.27 -8.05 10.07
N SER A 83 6.08 -8.63 10.18
CA SER A 83 5.47 -9.35 9.05
C SER A 83 4.77 -8.39 8.08
N ALA A 84 4.90 -8.68 6.79
CA ALA A 84 4.20 -7.99 5.70
C ALA A 84 3.33 -9.00 4.95
N MET A 85 2.12 -8.58 4.60
CA MET A 85 1.18 -9.39 3.83
C MET A 85 0.92 -8.75 2.48
N PHE A 86 1.06 -9.53 1.41
CA PHE A 86 0.82 -9.13 0.04
C PHE A 86 -0.37 -9.89 -0.53
N ILE A 87 -1.41 -9.16 -0.92
CA ILE A 87 -2.59 -9.68 -1.61
C ILE A 87 -2.50 -9.28 -3.08
N ASP A 88 -2.15 -10.24 -3.92
CA ASP A 88 -2.08 -10.10 -5.38
C ASP A 88 -3.46 -10.37 -5.99
N LEU A 89 -4.07 -9.32 -6.53
CA LEU A 89 -5.38 -9.33 -7.18
C LEU A 89 -5.25 -9.34 -8.71
N ASP A 90 -4.13 -8.86 -9.25
CA ASP A 90 -3.87 -8.84 -10.70
C ASP A 90 -3.03 -10.02 -11.20
N CYS A 91 -2.57 -10.88 -10.29
CA CYS A 91 -1.75 -12.07 -10.56
C CYS A 91 -0.39 -11.75 -11.22
N ARG A 92 0.18 -10.58 -10.94
CA ARG A 92 1.41 -10.08 -11.59
C ARG A 92 2.60 -10.01 -10.64
N PHE A 93 2.46 -10.43 -9.39
CA PHE A 93 3.56 -10.37 -8.44
C PHE A 93 4.67 -11.35 -8.81
N ASP A 94 5.88 -10.83 -8.98
CA ASP A 94 7.08 -11.60 -9.25
C ASP A 94 7.85 -11.89 -7.95
N VAL A 95 7.69 -13.11 -7.45
CA VAL A 95 8.37 -13.60 -6.23
C VAL A 95 9.88 -13.70 -6.42
N LEU A 96 10.36 -13.99 -7.63
CA LEU A 96 11.80 -14.07 -7.91
C LEU A 96 12.41 -12.68 -7.80
N ARG A 97 11.78 -11.69 -8.43
CA ARG A 97 12.21 -10.28 -8.31
C ARG A 97 12.24 -9.81 -6.86
N PHE A 98 11.21 -10.15 -6.08
CA PHE A 98 11.19 -9.88 -4.64
C PHE A 98 12.37 -10.53 -3.91
N SER A 99 12.63 -11.81 -4.17
CA SER A 99 13.71 -12.57 -3.54
C SER A 99 15.10 -12.02 -3.87
N GLU A 100 15.32 -11.61 -5.12
CA GLU A 100 16.57 -11.01 -5.58
C GLU A 100 16.84 -9.68 -4.87
N LEU A 101 15.84 -8.80 -4.81
CA LEU A 101 15.95 -7.50 -4.14
C LEU A 101 16.18 -7.66 -2.63
N LEU A 102 15.52 -8.63 -1.98
CA LEU A 102 15.76 -8.93 -0.57
C LEU A 102 17.19 -9.42 -0.33
N ASN A 103 17.63 -10.41 -1.10
CA ASN A 103 18.98 -10.98 -0.96
C ASN A 103 20.07 -9.93 -1.23
N ARG A 104 19.83 -9.06 -2.19
CA ARG A 104 20.71 -7.94 -2.51
C ARG A 104 20.86 -6.98 -1.33
N ARG A 105 19.74 -6.52 -0.76
CA ARG A 105 19.76 -5.61 0.40
C ARG A 105 20.46 -6.24 1.60
N ILE A 106 20.34 -7.56 1.78
CA ILE A 106 21.08 -8.30 2.82
C ILE A 106 22.60 -8.28 2.55
N THR A 107 22.99 -8.52 1.29
CA THR A 107 24.40 -8.61 0.90
C THR A 107 25.12 -7.26 0.89
N GLU A 108 24.43 -6.18 0.49
CA GLU A 108 24.99 -4.81 0.45
C GLU A 108 25.28 -4.27 1.85
N ALA A 109 24.37 -4.49 2.81
CA ALA A 109 24.56 -4.07 4.20
C ALA A 109 25.76 -4.78 4.85
N GLY A 110 25.90 -6.10 4.63
CA GLY A 110 27.04 -6.88 5.14
C GLY A 110 28.39 -6.51 4.50
N SER A 111 28.38 -5.93 3.29
CA SER A 111 29.59 -5.50 2.58
C SER A 111 30.06 -4.11 3.02
N SER A 112 29.15 -3.21 3.37
CA SER A 112 29.49 -1.85 3.83
C SER A 112 30.24 -1.84 5.18
N CYS A 113 30.07 -2.87 6.02
CA CYS A 113 30.81 -3.02 7.27
C CYS A 113 32.26 -3.51 7.10
N LYS A 114 32.74 -3.79 5.87
CA LYS A 114 34.07 -4.37 5.60
C LYS A 114 35.21 -3.37 5.42
N VAL A 115 34.96 -2.06 5.52
CA VAL A 115 35.99 -1.05 5.20
C VAL A 115 37.20 -1.09 6.16
N ASP A 116 37.10 -1.76 7.32
CA ASP A 116 38.15 -1.75 8.36
C ASP A 116 38.86 -3.09 8.68
N CYS A 117 38.70 -4.17 7.91
CA CYS A 117 39.33 -5.47 8.25
C CYS A 117 40.38 -6.00 7.25
N ASN A 118 41.56 -6.33 7.79
CA ASN A 118 42.75 -6.83 7.10
C ASN A 118 42.53 -8.10 6.26
N LYS A 119 43.22 -8.18 5.12
CA LYS A 119 43.04 -9.16 4.01
C LYS A 119 43.32 -10.64 4.30
N MET A 120 43.75 -11.04 5.51
CA MET A 120 44.43 -12.34 5.68
C MET A 120 43.57 -13.58 6.03
N ASP A 121 42.28 -13.47 6.35
CA ASP A 121 41.42 -14.64 6.68
C ASP A 121 40.11 -14.69 5.85
N SER A 122 40.21 -14.45 4.54
CA SER A 122 39.05 -14.09 3.71
C SER A 122 38.06 -15.23 3.41
N GLU A 123 38.49 -16.48 3.24
CA GLU A 123 37.58 -17.57 2.78
C GLU A 123 36.66 -18.10 3.89
N ALA A 124 37.19 -18.39 5.07
CA ALA A 124 36.39 -18.85 6.21
C ALA A 124 35.40 -17.76 6.68
N GLN A 125 35.82 -16.49 6.63
CA GLN A 125 34.93 -15.36 6.92
C GLN A 125 33.84 -15.20 5.86
N PHE A 126 34.16 -15.39 4.58
CA PHE A 126 33.18 -15.34 3.49
C PHE A 126 32.14 -16.46 3.61
N ALA A 127 32.56 -17.69 3.92
CA ALA A 127 31.64 -18.82 4.11
C ALA A 127 30.70 -18.60 5.31
N ARG A 128 31.22 -18.07 6.43
CA ARG A 128 30.40 -17.69 7.59
C ARG A 128 29.39 -16.60 7.26
N MET A 129 29.81 -15.54 6.58
CA MET A 129 28.93 -14.45 6.14
C MET A 129 27.81 -14.96 5.22
N LYS A 130 28.15 -15.85 4.29
CA LYS A 130 27.16 -16.46 3.40
C LYS A 130 26.09 -17.23 4.19
N HIS A 131 26.49 -18.05 5.15
CA HIS A 131 25.54 -18.78 6.01
C HIS A 131 24.65 -17.82 6.83
N TYR A 132 25.23 -16.73 7.36
CA TYR A 132 24.43 -15.72 8.08
C TYR A 132 23.40 -15.03 7.19
N ASN A 133 23.77 -14.72 5.95
CA ASN A 133 22.86 -14.11 4.98
C ASN A 133 21.74 -15.07 4.58
N GLU A 134 22.04 -16.37 4.41
CA GLU A 134 21.04 -17.41 4.10
C GLU A 134 20.03 -17.58 5.25
N GLU A 135 20.48 -17.59 6.50
CA GLU A 135 19.61 -17.67 7.67
C GLU A 135 18.71 -16.43 7.79
N LEU A 136 19.28 -15.24 7.63
CA LEU A 136 18.53 -13.99 7.65
C LEU A 136 17.51 -13.92 6.50
N PHE A 137 17.91 -14.34 5.31
CA PHE A 137 17.02 -14.41 4.15
C PHE A 137 15.83 -15.34 4.42
N ALA A 138 16.08 -16.55 4.94
CA ALA A 138 15.02 -17.50 5.28
C ALA A 138 14.07 -16.93 6.36
N LEU A 139 14.60 -16.23 7.36
CA LEU A 139 13.82 -15.57 8.39
C LEU A 139 12.96 -14.43 7.83
N CYS A 140 13.49 -13.62 6.92
CA CYS A 140 12.75 -12.55 6.26
C CYS A 140 11.66 -13.11 5.34
N MET A 141 11.95 -14.16 4.58
CA MET A 141 10.96 -14.84 3.73
C MET A 141 9.80 -15.43 4.54
N LYS A 142 10.06 -15.97 5.75
CA LYS A 142 9.01 -16.44 6.67
C LYS A 142 8.08 -15.32 7.15
N ARG A 143 8.54 -14.07 7.17
CA ARG A 143 7.76 -12.88 7.55
C ARG A 143 6.92 -12.31 6.40
N PHE A 144 7.18 -12.74 5.16
CA PHE A 144 6.43 -12.29 3.98
C PHE A 144 5.30 -13.27 3.66
N LEU A 145 4.07 -12.84 3.93
CA LEU A 145 2.86 -13.61 3.65
C LEU A 145 2.31 -13.22 2.28
N TYR A 146 2.12 -14.18 1.39
CA TYR A 146 1.63 -13.94 0.04
C TYR A 146 0.31 -14.67 -0.18
N ILE A 147 -0.70 -13.95 -0.68
CA ILE A 147 -2.02 -14.50 -1.03
C ILE A 147 -2.39 -13.99 -2.42
N ARG A 148 -2.87 -14.89 -3.27
CA ARG A 148 -3.42 -14.54 -4.59
C ARG A 148 -4.92 -14.74 -4.57
N CYS A 149 -5.66 -13.79 -5.11
CA CYS A 149 -7.11 -13.90 -5.32
C CYS A 149 -7.40 -13.69 -6.81
N TYR A 150 -8.34 -14.47 -7.35
CA TYR A 150 -8.71 -14.42 -8.77
C TYR A 150 -10.00 -13.63 -9.03
N ASP A 151 -10.80 -13.38 -7.99
CA ASP A 151 -12.01 -12.58 -8.08
C ASP A 151 -12.35 -11.88 -6.75
N SER A 152 -13.38 -11.02 -6.79
CA SER A 152 -13.87 -10.28 -5.63
C SER A 152 -14.42 -11.18 -4.51
N SER A 153 -14.88 -12.39 -4.83
CA SER A 153 -15.39 -13.34 -3.83
C SER A 153 -14.25 -13.95 -3.03
N GLU A 154 -13.19 -14.41 -3.70
CA GLU A 154 -11.98 -14.91 -3.06
C GLU A 154 -11.29 -13.83 -2.23
N PHE A 155 -11.23 -12.60 -2.74
CA PHE A 155 -10.67 -11.48 -2.00
C PHE A 155 -11.48 -11.18 -0.73
N LEU A 156 -12.81 -11.12 -0.82
CA LEU A 156 -13.67 -10.89 0.34
C LEU A 156 -13.60 -12.05 1.35
N ALA A 157 -13.57 -13.30 0.88
CA ALA A 157 -13.41 -14.48 1.73
C ALA A 157 -12.05 -14.48 2.45
N THR A 158 -10.99 -14.06 1.74
CA THR A 158 -9.66 -13.88 2.32
C THR A 158 -9.70 -12.88 3.46
N LEU A 159 -10.25 -11.68 3.25
CA LEU A 159 -10.36 -10.65 4.30
C LEU A 159 -11.15 -11.13 5.52
N LYS A 160 -12.27 -11.82 5.31
CA LYS A 160 -13.13 -12.34 6.40
C LYS A 160 -12.45 -13.39 7.26
N THR A 161 -11.62 -14.24 6.65
CA THR A 161 -10.91 -15.31 7.35
C THR A 161 -9.56 -14.88 7.90
N LEU A 162 -9.09 -13.69 7.52
CA LEU A 162 -7.74 -13.23 7.81
C LEU A 162 -7.47 -13.04 9.29
N HIS A 163 -8.46 -12.49 10.02
CA HIS A 163 -8.34 -12.27 11.47
C HIS A 163 -7.92 -13.54 12.23
N TYR A 164 -8.54 -14.69 11.90
CA TYR A 164 -8.24 -15.96 12.53
C TYR A 164 -6.83 -16.47 12.18
N ARG A 165 -6.41 -16.28 10.93
CA ARG A 165 -5.04 -16.64 10.48
C ARG A 165 -3.99 -15.82 11.22
N LEU A 166 -4.18 -14.50 11.27
CA LEU A 166 -3.30 -13.57 11.98
C LEU A 166 -3.22 -13.87 13.48
N GLN A 167 -4.35 -14.22 14.10
CA GLN A 167 -4.37 -14.59 15.51
C GLN A 167 -3.56 -15.86 15.76
N LYS A 168 -3.74 -16.89 14.93
CA LYS A 168 -2.98 -18.13 15.04
C LYS A 168 -1.47 -17.90 14.91
N ASP A 169 -1.05 -17.11 13.91
CA ASP A 169 0.37 -16.83 13.68
C ASP A 169 0.98 -15.97 14.80
N ARG A 170 0.19 -15.06 15.38
CA ARG A 170 0.59 -14.30 16.56
C ARG A 170 0.82 -15.22 17.76
N ASP A 171 -0.05 -16.20 17.99
CA ASP A 171 0.06 -17.10 19.13
C ASP A 171 1.22 -18.10 18.97
N THR A 172 1.53 -18.54 17.74
CA THR A 172 2.61 -19.50 17.48
C THR A 172 3.99 -18.87 17.34
N HIS A 173 4.08 -17.68 16.74
CA HIS A 173 5.35 -17.05 16.38
C HIS A 173 5.58 -15.67 17.01
N GLY A 174 4.58 -15.12 17.70
CA GLY A 174 4.67 -13.77 18.28
C GLY A 174 4.72 -12.65 17.23
N LEU A 175 4.48 -12.97 15.96
CA LEU A 175 4.60 -12.02 14.85
C LEU A 175 3.27 -11.31 14.62
N ASN A 176 3.29 -9.98 14.63
CA ASN A 176 2.15 -9.18 14.22
C ASN A 176 2.39 -8.65 12.80
N VAL A 177 1.39 -8.76 11.95
CA VAL A 177 1.46 -8.14 10.62
C VAL A 177 1.33 -6.64 10.80
N HIS A 178 2.28 -5.89 10.25
CA HIS A 178 2.31 -4.43 10.33
C HIS A 178 1.94 -3.76 9.01
N LEU A 179 2.07 -4.48 7.90
CA LEU A 179 1.89 -3.96 6.55
C LEU A 179 0.98 -4.88 5.74
N LEU A 180 -0.12 -4.34 5.24
CA LEU A 180 -1.04 -5.00 4.31
C LEU A 180 -0.92 -4.33 2.93
N LEU A 181 -0.46 -5.07 1.94
CA LEU A 181 -0.22 -4.64 0.58
C LEU A 181 -1.29 -5.26 -0.33
N ILE A 182 -1.95 -4.44 -1.16
CA ILE A 182 -3.00 -4.88 -2.10
C ILE A 182 -2.62 -4.40 -3.51
N ASP A 183 -2.46 -5.33 -4.45
CA ASP A 183 -2.01 -5.01 -5.82
C ASP A 183 -2.86 -5.73 -6.90
N SER A 184 -3.74 -5.07 -7.65
CA SER A 184 -4.28 -3.72 -7.45
C SER A 184 -5.72 -3.77 -6.93
N ILE A 185 -6.14 -2.77 -6.14
CA ILE A 185 -7.51 -2.72 -5.60
C ILE A 185 -8.58 -2.60 -6.70
N GLY A 186 -8.18 -2.14 -7.89
CA GLY A 186 -9.04 -1.97 -9.05
C GLY A 186 -9.15 -3.20 -9.96
N ALA A 187 -8.46 -4.31 -9.66
CA ALA A 187 -8.34 -5.49 -10.52
C ALA A 187 -9.70 -6.00 -11.03
N PHE A 188 -10.67 -6.15 -10.12
CA PHE A 188 -11.98 -6.74 -10.43
C PHE A 188 -13.07 -5.72 -10.76
N HIS A 189 -12.75 -4.42 -10.72
CA HIS A 189 -13.74 -3.34 -10.86
C HIS A 189 -14.59 -3.47 -12.13
N TRP A 190 -13.95 -3.73 -13.27
CA TRP A 190 -14.65 -3.80 -14.56
C TRP A 190 -15.53 -5.04 -14.70
N LEU A 191 -15.07 -6.17 -14.16
CA LEU A 191 -15.84 -7.42 -14.13
C LEU A 191 -17.08 -7.26 -13.25
N ASP A 192 -16.91 -6.80 -12.01
CA ASP A 192 -18.01 -6.60 -11.06
C ASP A 192 -19.04 -5.56 -11.56
N ARG A 193 -18.55 -4.52 -12.25
CA ARG A 193 -19.44 -3.54 -12.88
C ARG A 193 -20.28 -4.17 -13.98
N GLY A 194 -19.69 -5.02 -14.83
CA GLY A 194 -20.40 -5.78 -15.86
C GLY A 194 -21.38 -6.81 -15.29
N SER A 195 -21.09 -7.38 -14.13
CA SER A 195 -21.94 -8.38 -13.47
C SER A 195 -23.28 -7.82 -13.00
N SER A 196 -23.37 -6.50 -12.77
CA SER A 196 -24.59 -5.83 -12.31
C SER A 196 -25.77 -5.93 -13.29
N SER A 197 -25.52 -6.14 -14.59
CA SER A 197 -26.58 -6.32 -15.59
C SER A 197 -27.21 -7.72 -15.61
N PHE A 198 -26.63 -8.69 -14.89
CA PHE A 198 -27.09 -10.08 -14.87
C PHE A 198 -27.99 -10.42 -13.67
N SER A 199 -28.41 -9.44 -12.85
CA SER A 199 -29.35 -9.71 -11.77
C SER A 199 -30.68 -10.16 -12.36
N LEU A 200 -30.90 -11.47 -12.41
CA LEU A 200 -32.12 -12.09 -12.88
C LEU A 200 -33.26 -11.59 -11.99
N LYS A 201 -34.27 -11.04 -12.64
CA LYS A 201 -35.44 -10.38 -12.06
C LYS A 201 -36.24 -11.38 -11.21
N GLY A 202 -35.88 -11.58 -9.94
CA GLY A 202 -36.58 -12.52 -9.06
C GLY A 202 -35.93 -12.86 -7.71
N ASP A 203 -34.63 -12.65 -7.50
CA ASP A 203 -33.98 -13.01 -6.23
C ASP A 203 -33.92 -11.84 -5.24
N ASN A 204 -34.46 -12.05 -4.03
CA ASN A 204 -34.38 -11.13 -2.88
C ASN A 204 -32.93 -10.92 -2.33
N ARG A 205 -31.91 -11.47 -3.00
CA ARG A 205 -30.51 -11.25 -2.62
C ARG A 205 -30.07 -9.88 -3.12
N LYS A 206 -29.41 -9.11 -2.26
CA LYS A 206 -28.74 -7.86 -2.68
C LYS A 206 -27.94 -8.14 -3.95
N SER A 207 -28.21 -7.40 -5.02
CA SER A 207 -27.54 -7.62 -6.31
C SER A 207 -26.03 -7.50 -6.15
N TRP A 208 -25.28 -8.37 -6.83
CA TRP A 208 -23.83 -8.26 -6.91
C TRP A 208 -23.49 -7.02 -7.74
N ASN A 209 -23.25 -5.93 -7.03
CA ASN A 209 -22.97 -4.61 -7.59
C ASN A 209 -21.61 -4.16 -7.06
N ILE A 210 -20.81 -3.52 -7.91
CA ILE A 210 -19.49 -2.96 -7.57
C ILE A 210 -19.53 -2.11 -6.28
N GLN A 211 -20.61 -1.38 -6.05
CA GLN A 211 -20.82 -0.60 -4.82
C GLN A 211 -20.87 -1.50 -3.58
N ASN A 212 -21.68 -2.57 -3.62
CA ASN A 212 -21.86 -3.50 -2.51
C ASN A 212 -20.56 -4.28 -2.23
N VAL A 213 -19.83 -4.68 -3.27
CA VAL A 213 -18.55 -5.37 -3.15
C VAL A 213 -17.51 -4.45 -2.50
N SER A 214 -17.37 -3.23 -3.00
CA SER A 214 -16.42 -2.24 -2.46
C SER A 214 -16.76 -1.86 -1.02
N GLU A 215 -18.05 -1.74 -0.69
CA GLU A 215 -18.52 -1.54 0.68
C GLU A 215 -18.14 -2.68 1.60
N ALA A 216 -18.39 -3.93 1.18
CA ALA A 216 -18.03 -5.11 1.95
C ALA A 216 -16.51 -5.20 2.16
N VAL A 217 -15.71 -5.01 1.10
CA VAL A 217 -14.24 -5.00 1.18
C VAL A 217 -13.76 -3.95 2.18
N VAL A 218 -14.21 -2.70 2.07
CA VAL A 218 -13.80 -1.61 2.99
C VAL A 218 -14.25 -1.91 4.42
N GLN A 219 -15.45 -2.44 4.62
CA GLN A 219 -15.93 -2.82 5.95
C GLN A 219 -15.07 -3.92 6.58
N GLU A 220 -14.72 -4.96 5.82
CA GLU A 220 -13.87 -6.05 6.31
C GLU A 220 -12.44 -5.55 6.58
N ILE A 221 -11.86 -4.70 5.73
CA ILE A 221 -10.56 -4.08 6.01
C ILE A 221 -10.63 -3.23 7.29
N ARG A 222 -11.67 -2.40 7.47
CA ARG A 222 -11.83 -1.61 8.71
C ARG A 222 -11.94 -2.48 9.95
N ARG A 223 -12.71 -3.56 9.86
CA ARG A 223 -12.83 -4.56 10.95
C ARG A 223 -11.51 -5.25 11.24
N LEU A 224 -10.73 -5.56 10.20
CA LEU A 224 -9.42 -6.13 10.35
C LEU A 224 -8.46 -5.16 11.05
N LEU A 225 -8.46 -3.88 10.65
CA LEU A 225 -7.61 -2.84 11.22
C LEU A 225 -7.96 -2.47 12.66
N SER A 226 -9.21 -2.65 13.09
CA SER A 226 -9.59 -2.44 14.49
C SER A 226 -9.07 -3.53 15.42
N LEU A 227 -8.88 -4.75 14.91
CA LEU A 227 -8.37 -5.90 15.65
C LEU A 227 -6.85 -6.02 15.53
N HIS A 228 -6.31 -5.73 14.34
CA HIS A 228 -4.91 -5.85 13.97
C HIS A 228 -4.48 -4.54 13.29
N PRO A 229 -3.99 -3.54 14.05
CA PRO A 229 -3.57 -2.27 13.48
C PRO A 229 -2.42 -2.45 12.49
N MET A 230 -2.66 -2.11 11.22
CA MET A 230 -1.69 -2.24 10.11
C MET A 230 -1.66 -0.95 9.27
N LEU A 231 -0.55 -0.70 8.59
CA LEU A 231 -0.51 0.22 7.46
C LEU A 231 -1.05 -0.52 6.23
N VAL A 232 -2.06 0.05 5.56
CA VAL A 232 -2.59 -0.50 4.30
C VAL A 232 -1.99 0.29 3.14
N MET A 233 -1.43 -0.40 2.16
CA MET A 233 -1.00 0.20 0.90
C MET A 233 -1.66 -0.52 -0.26
N ALA A 234 -2.34 0.21 -1.11
CA ALA A 234 -3.02 -0.34 -2.28
C ALA A 234 -2.54 0.37 -3.54
N THR A 235 -2.31 -0.39 -4.61
CA THR A 235 -2.11 0.21 -5.94
C THR A 235 -3.43 0.39 -6.66
N LYS A 236 -3.48 1.41 -7.52
CA LYS A 236 -4.58 1.65 -8.45
C LYS A 236 -4.01 2.12 -9.79
N ALA A 237 -4.36 1.42 -10.85
CA ALA A 237 -4.06 1.89 -12.21
C ALA A 237 -4.95 3.08 -12.57
N VAL A 238 -4.38 4.10 -13.22
CA VAL A 238 -5.15 5.20 -13.80
C VAL A 238 -5.74 4.77 -15.14
N VAL A 239 -7.04 5.05 -15.33
CA VAL A 239 -7.62 5.05 -16.67
C VAL A 239 -7.37 6.43 -17.28
N LEU A 240 -6.51 6.47 -18.30
CA LEU A 240 -6.20 7.70 -19.02
C LEU A 240 -7.46 8.16 -19.77
N GLY A 241 -8.23 9.05 -19.15
CA GLY A 241 -9.18 9.87 -19.88
C GLY A 241 -8.38 11.00 -20.50
N ASN A 242 -8.20 10.99 -21.83
CA ASN A 242 -7.57 12.08 -22.54
C ASN A 242 -8.32 13.39 -22.26
N LYS A 243 -7.87 14.19 -21.29
CA LYS A 243 -8.29 15.59 -21.16
C LYS A 243 -7.63 16.48 -22.23
N TYR A 244 -6.63 15.95 -22.96
CA TYR A 244 -5.89 16.65 -24.01
C TYR A 244 -6.15 16.13 -25.44
N SER A 245 -7.05 15.16 -25.63
CA SER A 245 -7.51 14.82 -26.99
C SER A 245 -8.77 15.61 -27.29
N THR A 246 -8.54 16.70 -28.01
CA THR A 246 -9.48 17.42 -28.86
C THR A 246 -10.76 16.64 -29.20
N ASN A 247 -11.90 17.24 -28.85
CA ASN A 247 -13.24 16.99 -29.42
C ASN A 247 -13.77 15.55 -29.34
N GLU A 248 -14.19 15.09 -28.15
CA GLU A 248 -15.35 14.20 -28.12
C GLU A 248 -16.61 15.03 -28.37
N LEU A 249 -16.93 15.15 -29.66
CA LEU A 249 -18.29 15.36 -30.16
C LEU A 249 -19.28 14.57 -29.30
N THR A 250 -20.17 15.30 -28.63
CA THR A 250 -21.57 14.95 -28.41
C THR A 250 -21.98 13.59 -28.98
N ARG A 251 -21.71 12.49 -28.28
CA ARG A 251 -22.40 11.22 -28.50
C ARG A 251 -23.57 11.15 -27.54
N ASN A 252 -24.61 11.88 -27.91
CA ASN A 252 -25.97 11.66 -27.47
C ASN A 252 -26.36 10.20 -27.78
N TYR A 253 -26.43 9.35 -26.77
CA TYR A 253 -27.31 8.19 -26.79
C TYR A 253 -28.05 8.09 -25.46
N GLY A 254 -29.36 8.32 -25.52
CA GLY A 254 -30.31 7.85 -24.52
C GLY A 254 -30.66 8.83 -23.39
N LYS A 255 -31.30 9.96 -23.72
CA LYS A 255 -32.26 10.58 -22.80
C LYS A 255 -33.34 9.55 -22.44
N TRP A 256 -33.37 9.12 -21.18
CA TRP A 256 -34.59 8.59 -20.57
C TRP A 256 -35.11 9.66 -19.60
N PRO A 257 -36.38 10.06 -19.67
CA PRO A 257 -36.86 11.23 -18.95
C PRO A 257 -37.00 10.91 -17.46
N ALA A 258 -36.15 11.54 -16.64
CA ALA A 258 -36.36 11.59 -15.21
C ALA A 258 -37.51 12.57 -14.93
N VAL A 259 -38.58 12.07 -14.33
CA VAL A 259 -39.63 12.86 -13.70
C VAL A 259 -38.99 13.69 -12.59
N ASP A 260 -39.31 14.98 -12.58
CA ASP A 260 -38.81 15.99 -11.66
C ASP A 260 -38.90 15.56 -10.19
N ASN A 261 -37.76 15.55 -9.50
CA ASN A 261 -37.72 15.52 -8.03
C ASN A 261 -36.89 16.71 -7.52
N PRO A 262 -37.54 17.80 -7.03
CA PRO A 262 -36.87 19.08 -6.76
C PRO A 262 -36.14 19.17 -5.41
N TYR A 263 -35.63 18.06 -4.85
CA TYR A 263 -34.99 18.05 -3.51
C TYR A 263 -33.55 17.52 -3.45
N SER A 264 -32.79 17.54 -4.55
CA SER A 264 -31.34 17.34 -4.48
C SER A 264 -30.63 18.68 -4.48
N ARG A 265 -30.49 19.29 -3.29
CA ARG A 265 -29.61 20.45 -3.11
C ARG A 265 -28.17 19.99 -3.33
N ASN A 266 -27.55 20.63 -4.32
CA ASN A 266 -26.13 20.63 -4.62
C ASN A 266 -25.26 20.63 -3.34
N VAL A 267 -24.58 19.51 -3.10
CA VAL A 267 -23.37 19.49 -2.27
C VAL A 267 -22.22 19.62 -3.25
N THR A 268 -21.80 20.86 -3.51
CA THR A 268 -20.52 21.17 -4.15
C THR A 268 -19.41 20.82 -3.15
N SER A 269 -19.00 19.56 -3.12
CA SER A 269 -17.71 19.21 -2.53
C SER A 269 -16.62 19.80 -3.40
N SER A 270 -15.70 20.54 -2.80
CA SER A 270 -14.49 21.09 -3.41
C SER A 270 -13.74 20.00 -4.18
N ASP A 271 -13.97 19.89 -5.49
CA ASP A 271 -13.23 19.01 -6.38
C ASP A 271 -11.80 19.54 -6.48
N GLN A 272 -10.89 18.99 -5.66
CA GLN A 272 -9.50 18.91 -6.06
C GLN A 272 -9.50 18.17 -7.39
N GLN A 273 -9.34 18.90 -8.51
CA GLN A 273 -9.36 18.33 -9.85
C GLN A 273 -8.22 17.31 -9.97
N LEU A 274 -8.55 16.04 -9.75
CA LEU A 274 -7.60 14.96 -9.94
C LEU A 274 -7.12 15.00 -11.41
N PRO A 275 -5.81 14.78 -11.66
CA PRO A 275 -5.26 14.78 -13.01
C PRO A 275 -5.77 13.59 -13.84
N TYR A 276 -6.50 12.67 -13.22
CA TYR A 276 -7.05 11.46 -13.83
C TYR A 276 -8.54 11.28 -13.53
N ARG A 277 -9.19 10.34 -14.24
CA ARG A 277 -10.58 9.96 -13.98
C ARG A 277 -10.65 8.97 -12.82
N GLU A 278 -11.33 9.36 -11.74
CA GLU A 278 -11.61 8.46 -10.62
C GLU A 278 -12.75 7.50 -10.99
N TYR A 279 -12.50 6.19 -10.83
CA TYR A 279 -13.50 5.15 -11.10
C TYR A 279 -13.84 4.34 -9.85
N MET A 280 -13.06 4.42 -8.78
CA MET A 280 -13.36 3.68 -7.56
C MET A 280 -14.57 4.27 -6.86
N PRO A 281 -15.43 3.45 -6.23
CA PRO A 281 -16.55 3.94 -5.44
C PRO A 281 -16.15 4.91 -4.31
N VAL A 282 -17.07 5.83 -3.96
CA VAL A 282 -16.86 6.85 -2.91
C VAL A 282 -16.48 6.24 -1.55
N VAL A 283 -16.96 5.02 -1.26
CA VAL A 283 -16.62 4.30 -0.02
C VAL A 283 -15.14 3.95 0.05
N TRP A 284 -14.50 3.60 -1.07
CA TRP A 284 -13.05 3.43 -1.12
C TRP A 284 -12.34 4.77 -1.03
N GLN A 285 -12.78 5.77 -1.79
CA GLN A 285 -12.15 7.09 -1.80
C GLN A 285 -12.12 7.75 -0.41
N SER A 286 -13.21 7.64 0.36
CA SER A 286 -13.31 8.17 1.73
C SER A 286 -12.58 7.31 2.77
N PHE A 287 -12.21 6.08 2.42
CA PHE A 287 -11.38 5.22 3.27
C PHE A 287 -9.88 5.49 3.11
N VAL A 288 -9.47 5.96 1.94
CA VAL A 288 -8.09 6.38 1.67
C VAL A 288 -7.73 7.60 2.51
N THR A 289 -6.64 7.50 3.26
CA THR A 289 -6.12 8.60 4.09
C THR A 289 -5.01 9.37 3.39
N HIS A 290 -4.24 8.67 2.55
CA HIS A 290 -3.11 9.22 1.82
C HIS A 290 -3.17 8.77 0.37
N ARG A 291 -2.94 9.67 -0.56
CA ARG A 291 -2.97 9.39 -1.99
C ARG A 291 -1.72 9.95 -2.64
N ILE A 292 -1.06 9.10 -3.41
CA ILE A 292 0.22 9.40 -4.03
C ILE A 292 0.10 9.08 -5.51
N LEU A 293 0.38 10.06 -6.36
CA LEU A 293 0.45 9.89 -7.80
C LEU A 293 1.88 9.49 -8.18
N VAL A 294 2.00 8.42 -8.97
CA VAL A 294 3.27 7.90 -9.48
C VAL A 294 3.22 7.89 -10.99
N GLN A 295 4.14 8.59 -11.64
CA GLN A 295 4.20 8.75 -13.09
C GLN A 295 5.62 8.49 -13.58
N ALA A 296 5.76 7.85 -14.74
CA ALA A 296 7.05 7.82 -15.43
C ALA A 296 7.29 9.19 -16.05
N THR A 297 8.55 9.65 -16.05
CA THR A 297 8.96 10.83 -16.84
C THR A 297 9.39 10.38 -18.21
N ASP A 298 8.93 11.09 -19.24
CA ASP A 298 9.35 10.88 -20.64
C ASP A 298 10.76 11.44 -20.92
N ASP A 299 11.40 12.07 -19.93
CA ASP A 299 12.77 12.55 -20.03
C ASP A 299 13.74 11.35 -19.93
N ASP A 300 14.06 10.75 -21.08
CA ASP A 300 15.27 9.94 -21.27
C ASP A 300 16.49 10.86 -21.09
N SER A 301 16.87 11.15 -19.84
CA SER A 301 18.10 11.88 -19.57
C SER A 301 19.30 11.01 -19.92
N VAL A 302 19.77 11.15 -21.15
CA VAL A 302 21.13 10.79 -21.56
C VAL A 302 22.11 11.67 -20.75
N ASN A 303 23.03 11.04 -20.00
CA ASN A 303 23.99 11.58 -19.01
C ASN A 303 23.38 11.96 -17.65
N ASP A 304 23.89 11.50 -16.50
CA ASP A 304 25.28 11.36 -16.08
C ASP A 304 25.41 10.12 -15.15
N GLY A 305 26.32 9.19 -15.47
CA GLY A 305 26.82 8.16 -14.54
C GLY A 305 25.90 7.02 -14.08
N TYR A 306 24.57 7.10 -14.23
CA TYR A 306 23.65 6.03 -13.82
C TYR A 306 23.13 5.24 -15.04
N PRO A 307 23.15 3.89 -15.01
CA PRO A 307 22.77 3.09 -16.17
C PRO A 307 21.27 3.26 -16.47
N ASN A 308 20.94 3.70 -17.69
CA ASN A 308 19.65 3.62 -18.40
C ASN A 308 18.44 3.18 -17.54
N GLY A 309 18.00 4.02 -16.60
CA GLY A 309 16.86 3.74 -15.74
C GLY A 309 15.76 4.76 -15.98
N SER A 310 14.53 4.30 -16.22
CA SER A 310 13.38 5.20 -16.28
C SER A 310 13.27 5.96 -14.95
N VAL A 311 13.15 7.29 -15.04
CA VAL A 311 12.90 8.14 -13.89
C VAL A 311 11.40 8.21 -13.66
N TYR A 312 11.00 8.24 -12.39
CA TYR A 312 9.62 8.32 -11.95
C TYR A 312 9.44 9.51 -11.02
N LEU A 313 8.28 10.15 -11.15
CA LEU A 313 7.82 11.21 -10.28
C LEU A 313 6.83 10.66 -9.26
N LEU A 314 6.93 11.17 -8.05
CA LEU A 314 6.05 10.87 -6.94
C LEU A 314 5.50 12.18 -6.37
N GLU A 315 4.18 12.34 -6.45
CA GLU A 315 3.45 13.51 -5.96
C GLU A 315 2.45 13.10 -4.89
N TRP A 316 2.45 13.80 -3.76
CA TRP A 316 1.44 13.62 -2.73
C TRP A 316 0.20 14.43 -3.07
N LEU A 317 -0.89 13.75 -3.43
CA LEU A 317 -2.19 14.36 -3.67
C LEU A 317 -2.98 14.54 -2.35
N MET A 318 -2.76 13.64 -1.39
CA MET A 318 -3.40 13.68 -0.08
C MET A 318 -2.45 13.13 0.99
N PRO A 319 -2.14 13.90 2.05
CA PRO A 319 -2.25 15.36 2.09
C PRO A 319 -1.37 16.00 1.00
N PRO A 320 -1.75 17.15 0.42
CA PRO A 320 -0.95 17.79 -0.63
C PRO A 320 0.38 18.29 -0.07
N VAL A 321 1.49 17.93 -0.71
CA VAL A 321 2.83 18.42 -0.38
C VAL A 321 3.40 19.14 -1.61
N SER A 322 4.01 20.30 -1.41
CA SER A 322 4.52 21.15 -2.51
C SER A 322 5.78 20.60 -3.19
N SER A 323 6.30 19.46 -2.75
CA SER A 323 7.52 18.84 -3.28
C SER A 323 7.20 17.59 -4.08
N LEU A 324 7.82 17.48 -5.24
CA LEU A 324 7.85 16.27 -6.05
C LEU A 324 9.11 15.49 -5.73
N ASP A 325 8.96 14.19 -5.48
CA ASP A 325 10.10 13.28 -5.35
C ASP A 325 10.38 12.63 -6.70
N LYS A 326 11.66 12.55 -7.06
CA LYS A 326 12.11 11.75 -8.19
C LYS A 326 12.74 10.48 -7.68
N PHE A 327 12.51 9.37 -8.36
CA PHE A 327 13.18 8.12 -8.07
C PHE A 327 13.44 7.34 -9.35
N THR A 328 14.43 6.47 -9.32
CA THR A 328 14.69 5.52 -10.42
C THR A 328 14.50 4.10 -9.91
N VAL A 329 14.07 3.23 -10.82
CA VAL A 329 13.97 1.79 -10.58
C VAL A 329 14.97 1.12 -11.50
N THR A 330 15.87 0.35 -10.89
CA THR A 330 16.92 -0.38 -11.58
C THR A 330 16.85 -1.85 -11.17
N ASP A 331 17.66 -2.71 -11.79
CA ASP A 331 17.79 -4.11 -11.38
C ASP A 331 18.22 -4.27 -9.93
N ILE A 332 18.83 -3.21 -9.38
CA ILE A 332 19.42 -3.17 -8.06
C ILE A 332 18.45 -2.65 -6.98
N GLY A 333 17.30 -2.12 -7.36
CA GLY A 333 16.26 -1.62 -6.45
C GLY A 333 15.75 -0.24 -6.83
N LEU A 334 15.14 0.43 -5.86
CA LEU A 334 14.58 1.78 -6.01
C LEU A 334 15.43 2.79 -5.25
N PHE A 335 15.84 3.86 -5.96
CA PHE A 335 16.70 4.92 -5.44
C PHE A 335 16.04 6.27 -5.62
N ILE A 336 16.02 7.09 -4.56
CA ILE A 336 15.55 8.47 -4.62
C ILE A 336 16.62 9.31 -5.31
N LEU A 337 16.21 10.14 -6.27
CA LEU A 337 17.03 11.17 -6.89
C LEU A 337 16.75 12.47 -6.13
N SER A 338 17.81 13.06 -5.55
CA SER A 338 17.76 14.22 -4.65
C SER A 338 17.07 15.44 -5.23
#